data_AF-A0A519VFV9-F1
#
_entry.id   AF-A0A519VFV9-F1
#
_cell.length_a   1.000
_cell.length_b   1.000
_cell.length_c   1.000
_cell.angle_alpha   90.00
_cell.angle_beta   90.00
_cell.angle_gamma   90.00
#
_symmetry.space_group_name_H-M   'P 1'
#
loop_
_entity.id
_entity.type
_entity.pdbx_description
1 polymer ?
#
loop_
_entity_poly.entity_id
_entity_poly.type
_entity_poly.pdbx_seq_one_letter_code
_entity_poly.pdbx_strand_id
1 'polypeptide(L)'
;MFKKIHSIVLLLIMAQLSFAQRNQGYKLTILDPDNKVDDRQKTEITQAFNLVYPEFARADGYRTKRDVTLEFADGLSESMTAQAGKIVVNKSWFLNNSSKFERELRVKFAKNWVSSDTIKKKGYQLVFISKDPNLDQKVKQNLIDTYFKVYPKLVKTYNKNSTKEVLFVVDTAYKAVAEASGGRILFSAGYMKAHPTDIDVVTHETMHIVQGYGYSA
;
A
#
# COMPACT_ATOMS: atom_id res chain seq x y z
N MET A 1 -29.04 -14.66 -18.45
CA MET A 1 -28.11 -13.51 -18.56
C MET A 1 -27.94 -12.89 -17.19
N PHE A 2 -26.99 -13.38 -16.39
CA PHE A 2 -26.70 -12.80 -15.07
C PHE A 2 -25.52 -11.83 -15.21
N LYS A 3 -25.78 -10.53 -15.11
CA LYS A 3 -24.74 -9.50 -15.01
C LYS A 3 -24.05 -9.65 -13.65
N LYS A 4 -22.78 -10.07 -13.65
CA LYS A 4 -21.90 -9.99 -12.47
C LYS A 4 -21.59 -8.52 -12.18
N ILE A 5 -22.33 -7.92 -11.25
CA ILE A 5 -22.01 -6.61 -10.68
C ILE A 5 -20.76 -6.82 -9.81
N HIS A 6 -19.61 -6.34 -10.26
CA HIS A 6 -18.40 -6.28 -9.44
C HIS A 6 -18.54 -5.06 -8.52
N SER A 7 -19.15 -5.26 -7.36
CA SER A 7 -19.16 -4.26 -6.30
C SER A 7 -17.76 -4.20 -5.67
N ILE A 8 -16.95 -3.24 -6.12
CA ILE A 8 -15.73 -2.86 -5.42
C ILE A 8 -16.18 -2.15 -4.13
N VAL A 9 -16.24 -2.89 -3.03
CA VAL A 9 -16.43 -2.31 -1.70
C VAL A 9 -15.08 -1.72 -1.29
N LEU A 10 -14.88 -0.43 -1.56
CA LEU A 10 -13.75 0.33 -1.02
C LEU A 10 -14.04 0.59 0.47
N LEU A 11 -13.57 -0.32 1.33
CA LEU A 11 -13.72 -0.20 2.78
C LEU A 11 -12.94 1.02 3.26
N LEU A 12 -13.63 1.99 3.88
CA LEU A 12 -13.02 3.10 4.60
C LEU A 12 -12.21 2.53 5.78
N ILE A 13 -10.89 2.55 5.65
CA ILE A 13 -9.98 2.33 6.78
C ILE A 13 -9.99 3.61 7.63
N MET A 14 -10.89 3.68 8.61
CA MET A 14 -10.71 4.60 9.73
C MET A 14 -9.73 3.95 10.71
N ALA A 15 -8.44 4.22 10.52
CA ALA A 15 -7.45 4.05 11.57
C ALA A 15 -7.37 5.37 12.34
N GLN A 16 -8.09 5.47 13.45
CA GLN A 16 -7.81 6.48 14.47
C GLN A 16 -6.52 6.07 15.19
N LEU A 17 -5.39 6.66 14.81
CA LEU A 17 -4.16 6.62 15.60
C LEU A 17 -3.52 8.01 15.59
N SER A 18 -3.12 8.42 16.79
CA SER A 18 -2.52 9.69 17.17
C SER A 18 -1.49 10.21 16.16
N PHE A 19 -1.64 11.48 15.78
CA PHE A 19 -0.70 12.24 14.94
C PHE A 19 0.66 12.40 15.65
N ALA A 20 1.47 11.35 15.61
CA ALA A 20 2.92 11.46 15.65
C ALA A 20 3.43 11.00 14.29
N GLN A 21 3.35 11.93 13.33
CA GLN A 21 3.70 11.74 11.93
C GLN A 21 5.20 11.44 11.82
N ARG A 22 5.59 10.17 11.89
CA ARG A 22 6.93 9.73 11.46
C ARG A 22 6.98 9.96 9.97
N ASN A 23 7.52 11.09 9.53
CA ASN A 23 7.82 11.26 8.11
C ASN A 23 8.84 10.18 7.74
N GLN A 24 8.39 9.11 7.08
CA GLN A 24 9.18 7.92 6.70
C GLN A 24 10.19 8.26 5.58
N GLY A 25 10.77 9.45 5.61
CA GLY A 25 11.67 10.00 4.60
C GLY A 25 10.99 10.40 3.28
N TYR A 26 9.66 10.47 3.20
CA TYR A 26 8.96 10.90 1.99
C TYR A 26 8.82 12.42 1.95
N LYS A 27 9.09 13.03 0.80
CA LYS A 27 9.06 14.48 0.64
C LYS A 27 8.10 14.86 -0.47
N LEU A 28 7.28 15.87 -0.21
CA LEU A 28 6.36 16.43 -1.19
C LEU A 28 6.83 17.82 -1.59
N THR A 29 6.92 18.07 -2.89
CA THR A 29 7.08 19.40 -3.48
C THR A 29 5.80 19.74 -4.26
N ILE A 30 5.12 20.81 -3.86
CA ILE A 30 3.91 21.31 -4.53
C ILE A 30 4.33 22.41 -5.51
N LEU A 31 4.01 22.23 -6.79
CA LEU A 31 4.26 23.19 -7.87
C LEU A 31 2.96 23.89 -8.24
N ASP A 32 2.80 25.13 -7.76
CA ASP A 32 1.65 26.03 -7.98
C ASP A 32 2.17 27.40 -8.48
N PRO A 33 2.64 27.50 -9.74
CA PRO A 33 3.31 28.70 -10.24
C PRO A 33 2.37 29.90 -10.39
N ASP A 34 1.07 29.68 -10.53
CA ASP A 34 0.05 30.73 -10.62
C ASP A 34 -0.52 31.15 -9.26
N ASN A 35 -0.02 30.55 -8.17
CA ASN A 35 -0.38 30.82 -6.78
C ASN A 35 -1.90 30.85 -6.56
N LYS A 36 -2.60 29.86 -7.14
CA LYS A 36 -4.07 29.76 -7.05
C LYS A 36 -4.53 28.88 -5.91
N VAL A 37 -3.63 28.10 -5.32
CA VAL A 37 -3.93 27.21 -4.20
C VAL A 37 -3.58 27.90 -2.90
N ASP A 38 -4.58 28.06 -2.04
CA ASP A 38 -4.40 28.73 -0.75
C ASP A 38 -3.67 27.84 0.28
N ASP A 39 -3.24 28.44 1.39
CA ASP A 39 -2.46 27.74 2.43
C ASP A 39 -3.24 26.62 3.12
N ARG A 40 -4.56 26.76 3.23
CA ARG A 40 -5.42 25.72 3.78
C ARG A 40 -5.44 24.52 2.85
N GLN A 41 -5.61 24.74 1.55
CA GLN A 41 -5.60 23.70 0.53
C GLN A 41 -4.22 23.03 0.41
N LYS A 42 -3.11 23.79 0.51
CA LYS A 42 -1.74 23.23 0.59
C LYS A 42 -1.56 22.33 1.82
N THR A 43 -2.19 22.72 2.95
CA THR A 43 -2.21 21.89 4.16
C THR A 43 -3.02 20.61 3.96
N GLU A 44 -4.21 20.69 3.36
CA GLU A 44 -5.05 19.53 3.02
C GLU A 44 -4.30 18.55 2.10
N ILE A 45 -3.59 19.06 1.08
CA ILE A 45 -2.72 18.26 0.21
C ILE A 45 -1.64 17.54 1.01
N THR A 46 -0.94 18.29 1.87
CA THR A 46 0.18 17.76 2.65
C THR A 46 -0.29 16.68 3.61
N GLN A 47 -1.42 16.88 4.29
CA GLN A 47 -2.02 15.88 5.17
C GLN A 47 -2.43 14.62 4.39
N ALA A 48 -3.13 14.79 3.28
CA ALA A 48 -3.51 13.68 2.41
C ALA A 48 -2.29 12.90 1.91
N PHE A 49 -1.24 13.57 1.46
CA PHE A 49 0.00 12.94 1.04
C PHE A 49 0.63 12.11 2.15
N ASN A 50 0.77 12.68 3.36
CA ASN A 50 1.38 12.00 4.50
C ASN A 50 0.56 10.80 4.98
N LEU A 51 -0.74 10.78 4.73
CA LEU A 51 -1.62 9.64 5.05
C LEU A 51 -1.64 8.56 3.97
N VAL A 52 -1.48 8.94 2.69
CA VAL A 52 -1.72 8.04 1.57
C VAL A 52 -0.44 7.51 0.95
N TYR A 53 0.55 8.38 0.69
CA TYR A 53 1.74 8.00 -0.06
C TYR A 53 2.62 6.97 0.66
N PRO A 54 2.86 7.05 1.99
CA PRO A 54 3.65 6.03 2.66
C PRO A 54 3.05 4.62 2.57
N GLU A 55 1.74 4.49 2.69
CA GLU A 55 1.04 3.20 2.57
C GLU A 55 1.07 2.67 1.13
N PHE A 56 0.81 3.54 0.14
CA PHE A 56 1.01 3.22 -1.27
C PHE A 56 2.45 2.75 -1.53
N ALA A 57 3.44 3.49 -1.04
CA ALA A 57 4.84 3.22 -1.32
C ALA A 57 5.31 1.88 -0.72
N ARG A 58 4.76 1.45 0.42
CA ARG A 58 4.98 0.09 0.93
C ARG A 58 4.40 -0.95 -0.04
N ALA A 59 3.22 -0.70 -0.58
CA ALA A 59 2.52 -1.62 -1.48
C ALA A 59 2.99 -1.58 -2.95
N ASP A 60 3.71 -0.55 -3.40
CA ASP A 60 3.99 -0.31 -4.82
C ASP A 60 5.06 -1.23 -5.44
N GLY A 61 6.12 -1.60 -4.70
CA GLY A 61 7.14 -2.51 -5.23
C GLY A 61 8.48 -2.41 -4.53
N TYR A 62 9.56 -2.73 -5.25
CA TYR A 62 10.92 -2.58 -4.75
C TYR A 62 11.38 -1.12 -4.89
N ARG A 63 11.59 -0.45 -3.75
CA ARG A 63 12.15 0.93 -3.64
C ARG A 63 11.36 2.01 -4.39
N THR A 64 10.18 2.33 -3.86
CA THR A 64 9.36 3.47 -4.31
C THR A 64 10.08 4.81 -4.10
N LYS A 65 9.84 5.78 -5.00
CA LYS A 65 10.46 7.12 -4.94
C LYS A 65 10.11 7.85 -3.64
N ARG A 66 11.13 8.41 -2.99
CA ARG A 66 11.01 9.17 -1.74
C ARG A 66 10.56 10.61 -1.98
N ASP A 67 11.10 11.24 -3.01
CA ASP A 67 10.72 12.58 -3.44
C ASP A 67 9.56 12.52 -4.42
N VAL A 68 8.53 13.33 -4.15
CA VAL A 68 7.29 13.36 -4.90
C VAL A 68 6.97 14.79 -5.29
N THR A 69 6.70 14.99 -6.56
CA THR A 69 6.22 16.28 -7.07
C THR A 69 4.72 16.22 -7.30
N LEU A 70 3.99 17.21 -6.80
CA LEU A 70 2.62 17.48 -7.16
C LEU A 70 2.55 18.72 -8.04
N GLU A 71 1.96 18.59 -9.22
CA GLU A 71 1.76 19.71 -10.15
C GLU A 71 0.28 19.88 -10.49
N PHE A 72 -0.13 21.12 -10.71
CA PHE A 72 -1.46 21.46 -11.19
C PHE A 72 -1.46 21.59 -12.71
N ALA A 73 -2.37 20.89 -13.37
CA ALA A 73 -2.56 20.95 -14.80
C ALA A 73 -3.95 21.48 -15.14
N ASP A 74 -4.00 22.30 -16.19
CA ASP A 74 -5.24 22.73 -16.84
C ASP A 74 -5.57 21.72 -17.96
N GLY A 75 -6.84 21.34 -18.11
CA GLY A 75 -7.29 20.46 -19.20
C GLY A 75 -7.16 18.95 -18.97
N LEU A 76 -6.84 18.49 -17.76
CA LEU A 76 -6.91 17.06 -17.44
C LEU A 76 -8.37 16.57 -17.42
N SER A 77 -8.70 15.51 -18.15
CA SER A 77 -10.08 14.99 -18.21
C SER A 77 -10.56 14.29 -16.93
N GLU A 78 -9.62 13.82 -16.11
CA GLU A 78 -9.88 13.19 -14.80
C GLU A 78 -9.56 14.16 -13.64
N SER A 79 -9.95 13.79 -12.41
CA SER A 79 -9.63 14.54 -11.18
C SER A 79 -8.13 14.70 -10.96
N MET A 80 -7.36 13.63 -11.15
CA MET A 80 -5.90 13.61 -11.06
C MET A 80 -5.33 12.32 -11.66
N THR A 81 -4.01 12.30 -11.87
CA THR A 81 -3.21 11.09 -12.06
C THR A 81 -2.18 10.99 -10.94
N ALA A 82 -1.84 9.78 -10.51
CA ALA A 82 -0.87 9.56 -9.44
C ALA A 82 -0.06 8.29 -9.72
N GLN A 83 1.25 8.39 -9.53
CA GLN A 83 2.20 7.29 -9.60
C GLN A 83 3.40 7.59 -8.70
N ALA A 84 4.30 6.63 -8.51
CA ALA A 84 5.50 6.84 -7.70
C ALA A 84 6.28 8.10 -8.15
N GLY A 85 6.48 9.03 -7.21
CA GLY A 85 7.21 10.28 -7.40
C GLY A 85 6.49 11.39 -8.16
N LYS A 86 5.27 11.17 -8.70
CA LYS A 86 4.56 12.22 -9.44
C LYS A 86 3.04 12.15 -9.26
N ILE A 87 2.45 13.29 -8.91
CA ILE A 87 1.00 13.51 -8.82
C ILE A 87 0.68 14.69 -9.75
N VAL A 88 -0.29 14.52 -10.65
CA VAL A 88 -0.78 15.60 -11.53
C VAL A 88 -2.24 15.82 -11.25
N VAL A 89 -2.60 17.01 -10.78
CA VAL A 89 -3.95 17.32 -10.30
C VAL A 89 -4.66 18.24 -11.29
N ASN A 90 -5.91 17.95 -11.64
CA ASN A 90 -6.74 18.91 -12.35
C ASN A 90 -7.01 20.10 -11.42
N LYS A 91 -6.52 21.28 -11.81
CA LYS A 91 -6.60 22.50 -10.99
C LYS A 91 -8.04 22.90 -10.69
N SER A 92 -8.86 23.05 -11.73
CA SER A 92 -10.27 23.44 -11.59
C SER A 92 -11.05 22.46 -10.74
N TRP A 93 -10.81 21.16 -10.90
CA TRP A 93 -11.43 20.14 -10.07
C TRP A 93 -11.03 20.30 -8.60
N PHE A 94 -9.73 20.45 -8.32
CA PHE A 94 -9.20 20.54 -6.95
C PHE A 94 -9.71 21.79 -6.22
N LEU A 95 -9.69 22.96 -6.85
CA LEU A 95 -10.19 24.19 -6.24
C LEU A 95 -11.66 24.07 -5.79
N ASN A 96 -12.47 23.28 -6.51
CA ASN A 96 -13.87 23.06 -6.18
C ASN A 96 -14.12 21.81 -5.31
N ASN A 97 -13.12 20.94 -5.10
CA ASN A 97 -13.28 19.62 -4.49
C ASN A 97 -12.12 19.22 -3.56
N SER A 98 -11.40 20.18 -2.96
CA SER A 98 -10.19 19.90 -2.16
C SER A 98 -10.45 18.90 -1.03
N SER A 99 -11.63 18.93 -0.41
CA SER A 99 -12.06 17.96 0.62
C SER A 99 -12.14 16.51 0.15
N LYS A 100 -12.21 16.27 -1.16
CA LYS A 100 -12.21 14.92 -1.77
C LYS A 100 -10.80 14.46 -2.18
N PHE A 101 -9.79 15.32 -2.07
CA PHE A 101 -8.44 15.07 -2.58
C PHE A 101 -7.83 13.80 -2.01
N GLU A 102 -7.87 13.60 -0.69
CA GLU A 102 -7.32 12.38 -0.06
C GLU A 102 -7.94 11.10 -0.63
N ARG A 103 -9.27 11.08 -0.77
CA ARG A 103 -9.98 9.90 -1.29
C ARG A 103 -9.60 9.62 -2.73
N GLU A 104 -9.57 10.64 -3.58
CA GLU A 104 -9.14 10.47 -4.97
C GLU A 104 -7.68 10.00 -5.04
N LEU A 105 -6.80 10.56 -4.21
CA LEU A 105 -5.40 10.16 -4.16
C LEU A 105 -5.25 8.67 -3.80
N ARG A 106 -6.02 8.17 -2.83
CA ARG A 106 -6.07 6.73 -2.48
C ARG A 106 -6.50 5.88 -3.68
N VAL A 107 -7.57 6.29 -4.36
CA VAL A 107 -8.11 5.56 -5.53
C VAL A 107 -7.08 5.50 -6.65
N LYS A 108 -6.38 6.60 -6.94
CA LYS A 108 -5.41 6.66 -8.03
C LYS A 108 -4.16 5.81 -7.74
N PHE A 109 -3.67 5.81 -6.50
CA PHE A 109 -2.55 4.96 -6.11
C PHE A 109 -2.90 3.47 -6.03
N ALA A 110 -4.14 3.13 -5.71
CA ALA A 110 -4.61 1.74 -5.68
C ALA A 110 -5.09 1.23 -7.06
N LYS A 111 -4.96 2.00 -8.14
CA LYS A 111 -5.54 1.70 -9.45
C LYS A 111 -5.09 0.34 -10.03
N ASN A 112 -3.88 -0.11 -9.72
CA ASN A 112 -3.34 -1.39 -10.17
C ASN A 112 -3.56 -2.54 -9.17
N TRP A 113 -4.27 -2.31 -8.06
CA TRP A 113 -4.60 -3.37 -7.11
C TRP A 113 -5.90 -4.04 -7.55
N VAL A 114 -5.83 -5.35 -7.76
CA VAL A 114 -7.00 -6.17 -8.08
C VAL A 114 -7.83 -6.41 -6.83
N SER A 115 -7.17 -6.65 -5.69
CA SER A 115 -7.83 -6.86 -4.40
C SER A 115 -6.97 -6.35 -3.26
N SER A 116 -7.62 -5.93 -2.17
CA SER A 116 -6.98 -5.57 -0.90
C SER A 116 -7.85 -6.04 0.26
N ASP A 117 -7.42 -7.10 0.95
CA ASP A 117 -8.16 -7.68 2.07
C ASP A 117 -7.45 -7.42 3.40
N THR A 118 -8.20 -7.08 4.43
CA THR A 118 -7.67 -6.96 5.81
C THR A 118 -8.22 -8.08 6.67
N ILE A 119 -7.33 -8.95 7.14
CA ILE A 119 -7.66 -10.11 7.96
C ILE A 119 -7.10 -9.89 9.37
N LYS A 120 -7.95 -10.04 10.40
CA LYS A 120 -7.55 -9.91 11.80
C LYS A 120 -7.82 -11.22 12.55
N LYS A 121 -6.82 -11.74 13.27
CA LYS A 121 -6.95 -12.95 14.09
C LYS A 121 -6.02 -12.89 15.30
N LYS A 122 -6.60 -13.10 16.49
CA LYS A 122 -5.86 -13.19 17.77
C LYS A 122 -4.88 -12.02 18.01
N GLY A 123 -5.30 -10.79 17.69
CA GLY A 123 -4.50 -9.59 17.86
C GLY A 123 -3.43 -9.34 16.80
N TYR A 124 -3.37 -10.17 15.75
CA TYR A 124 -2.56 -9.93 14.55
C TYR A 124 -3.43 -9.46 13.39
N GLN A 125 -2.88 -8.61 12.54
CA GLN A 125 -3.50 -8.08 11.33
C GLN A 125 -2.61 -8.38 10.12
N LEU A 126 -3.21 -8.93 9.09
CA LEU A 126 -2.61 -9.13 7.78
C LEU A 126 -3.41 -8.32 6.75
N VAL A 127 -2.76 -7.39 6.06
CA VAL A 127 -3.29 -6.78 4.83
C VAL A 127 -2.74 -7.58 3.65
N PHE A 128 -3.59 -8.06 2.75
CA PHE A 128 -3.20 -8.81 1.57
C PHE A 128 -3.62 -8.07 0.31
N ILE A 129 -2.64 -7.57 -0.45
CA ILE A 129 -2.84 -6.89 -1.73
C ILE A 129 -2.43 -7.84 -2.86
N SER A 130 -3.30 -8.02 -3.86
CA SER A 130 -2.94 -8.67 -5.12
C SER A 130 -2.98 -7.66 -6.25
N LYS A 131 -1.91 -7.61 -7.05
CA LYS A 131 -1.86 -6.94 -8.35
C LYS A 131 -2.03 -7.92 -9.52
N ASP A 132 -2.06 -9.21 -9.24
CA ASP A 132 -2.30 -10.25 -10.24
C ASP A 132 -3.79 -10.59 -10.31
N PRO A 133 -4.48 -10.34 -11.45
CA PRO A 133 -5.88 -10.71 -11.64
C PRO A 133 -6.10 -12.23 -11.70
N ASN A 134 -5.04 -13.00 -11.90
CA ASN A 134 -5.10 -14.45 -12.06
C ASN A 134 -4.48 -15.20 -10.89
N LEU A 135 -4.27 -14.54 -9.73
CA LEU A 135 -3.77 -15.21 -8.54
C LEU A 135 -4.74 -16.32 -8.12
N ASP A 136 -4.22 -17.55 -8.04
CA ASP A 136 -4.97 -18.69 -7.56
C ASP A 136 -5.44 -18.46 -6.12
N GLN A 137 -6.75 -18.60 -5.89
CA GLN A 137 -7.36 -18.34 -4.58
C GLN A 137 -6.90 -19.32 -3.51
N LYS A 138 -6.55 -20.56 -3.87
CA LYS A 138 -5.96 -21.55 -2.96
C LYS A 138 -4.56 -21.12 -2.55
N VAL A 139 -3.75 -20.61 -3.49
CA VAL A 139 -2.41 -20.07 -3.16
C VAL A 139 -2.54 -18.90 -2.18
N LYS A 140 -3.41 -17.92 -2.49
CA LYS A 140 -3.71 -16.79 -1.59
C LYS A 140 -4.10 -17.28 -0.18
N GLN A 141 -5.05 -18.22 -0.10
CA GLN A 141 -5.52 -18.75 1.18
C GLN A 141 -4.41 -19.46 1.95
N ASN A 142 -3.59 -20.26 1.27
CA ASN A 142 -2.47 -20.96 1.90
C ASN A 142 -1.43 -19.98 2.48
N LEU A 143 -1.11 -18.88 1.78
CA LEU A 143 -0.20 -17.85 2.29
C LEU A 143 -0.75 -17.21 3.57
N ILE A 144 -2.05 -16.87 3.59
CA ILE A 144 -2.73 -16.30 4.75
C ILE A 144 -2.74 -17.28 5.93
N ASP A 145 -3.11 -18.54 5.68
CA ASP A 145 -3.18 -19.56 6.73
C ASP A 145 -1.80 -19.87 7.32
N THR A 146 -0.78 -19.91 6.46
CA THR A 146 0.61 -20.08 6.90
C THR A 146 1.03 -18.93 7.81
N TYR A 147 0.77 -17.69 7.41
CA TYR A 147 1.08 -16.50 8.23
C TYR A 147 0.48 -16.62 9.63
N PHE A 148 -0.83 -16.86 9.75
CA PHE A 148 -1.50 -16.92 11.04
C PHE A 148 -1.14 -18.17 11.87
N LYS A 149 -0.58 -19.21 11.24
CA LYS A 149 -0.05 -20.39 11.92
C LYS A 149 1.37 -20.15 12.47
N VAL A 150 2.24 -19.49 11.71
CA VAL A 150 3.68 -19.42 12.02
C VAL A 150 4.08 -18.11 12.69
N TYR A 151 3.64 -16.95 12.18
CA TYR A 151 4.17 -15.66 12.61
C TYR A 151 3.95 -15.37 14.11
N PRO A 152 2.77 -15.62 14.71
CA PRO A 152 2.61 -15.44 16.15
C PRO A 152 3.54 -16.30 17.01
N LYS A 153 3.94 -17.48 16.52
CA LYS A 153 4.91 -18.35 17.20
C LYS A 153 6.31 -17.76 17.10
N LEU A 154 6.71 -17.32 15.90
CA LEU A 154 8.03 -16.70 15.68
C LEU A 154 8.19 -15.44 16.54
N VAL A 155 7.20 -14.55 16.57
CA VAL A 155 7.18 -13.34 17.43
C VAL A 155 7.32 -13.72 18.90
N LYS A 156 6.54 -14.70 19.39
CA LYS A 156 6.61 -15.12 20.80
C LYS A 156 7.99 -15.68 21.18
N THR A 157 8.61 -16.44 20.28
CA THR A 157 9.87 -17.14 20.52
C THR A 157 11.07 -16.21 20.41
N TYR A 158 11.14 -15.38 19.37
CA TYR A 158 12.37 -14.68 19.01
C TYR A 158 12.32 -13.16 19.24
N ASN A 159 11.15 -12.51 19.11
CA ASN A 159 11.04 -11.07 19.33
C ASN A 159 9.59 -10.63 19.62
N LYS A 160 9.25 -10.49 20.91
CA LYS A 160 7.88 -10.12 21.33
C LYS A 160 7.47 -8.69 20.95
N ASN A 161 8.45 -7.86 20.55
CA ASN A 161 8.25 -6.47 20.18
C ASN A 161 8.04 -6.29 18.67
N SER A 162 8.07 -7.37 17.87
CA SER A 162 7.79 -7.31 16.44
C SER A 162 6.37 -6.78 16.16
N THR A 163 6.21 -6.15 14.99
CA THR A 163 4.92 -5.63 14.56
C THR A 163 3.86 -6.73 14.52
N LYS A 164 2.64 -6.38 14.94
CA LYS A 164 1.46 -7.25 14.79
C LYS A 164 0.67 -6.96 13.52
N GLU A 165 1.12 -5.97 12.75
CA GLU A 165 0.53 -5.54 11.49
C GLU A 165 1.52 -5.82 10.36
N VAL A 166 1.14 -6.73 9.46
CA VAL A 166 1.97 -7.16 8.34
C VAL A 166 1.23 -6.96 7.03
N LEU A 167 1.95 -6.55 5.99
CA LEU A 167 1.43 -6.35 4.64
C LEU A 167 1.99 -7.41 3.69
N PHE A 168 1.13 -8.16 3.02
CA PHE A 168 1.51 -9.02 1.89
C PHE A 168 1.13 -8.33 0.59
N VAL A 169 2.03 -8.37 -0.38
CA VAL A 169 1.79 -7.85 -1.74
C VAL A 169 2.19 -8.91 -2.73
N VAL A 170 1.27 -9.33 -3.61
CA VAL A 170 1.59 -10.17 -4.77
C VAL A 170 1.68 -9.27 -6.00
N ASP A 171 2.86 -9.24 -6.62
CA ASP A 171 3.18 -8.29 -7.69
C ASP A 171 3.65 -9.00 -8.97
N THR A 172 3.05 -8.62 -10.11
CA THR A 172 3.40 -9.13 -11.45
C THR A 172 4.71 -8.55 -11.99
N ALA A 173 5.12 -7.38 -11.50
CA ALA A 173 6.35 -6.72 -11.89
C ALA A 173 7.58 -7.27 -11.16
N TYR A 174 7.39 -7.84 -9.95
CA TYR A 174 8.49 -8.39 -9.15
C TYR A 174 9.00 -9.72 -9.73
N LYS A 175 10.31 -9.83 -9.94
CA LYS A 175 10.93 -10.96 -10.69
C LYS A 175 11.72 -11.94 -9.83
N ALA A 176 11.99 -11.63 -8.57
CA ALA A 176 12.62 -12.57 -7.64
C ALA A 176 11.55 -13.49 -7.00
N VAL A 177 11.86 -14.14 -5.87
CA VAL A 177 10.92 -15.05 -5.19
C VAL A 177 9.97 -14.28 -4.28
N ALA A 178 10.53 -13.75 -3.20
CA ALA A 178 9.88 -12.87 -2.25
C ALA A 178 10.92 -11.99 -1.55
N GLU A 179 10.47 -10.96 -0.86
CA GLU A 179 11.32 -10.15 0.03
C GLU A 179 10.53 -9.58 1.20
N ALA A 180 11.20 -9.46 2.35
CA ALA A 180 10.69 -8.78 3.52
C ALA A 180 11.34 -7.40 3.72
N SER A 181 10.53 -6.39 4.07
CA SER A 181 11.02 -5.07 4.49
C SER A 181 9.95 -4.31 5.25
N GLY A 182 10.29 -3.68 6.39
CA GLY A 182 9.39 -2.76 7.09
C GLY A 182 8.01 -3.34 7.45
N GLY A 183 7.97 -4.61 7.88
CA GLY A 183 6.72 -5.32 8.17
C GLY A 183 5.89 -5.69 6.94
N ARG A 184 6.48 -5.68 5.75
CA ARG A 184 5.86 -6.11 4.49
C ARG A 184 6.60 -7.31 3.92
N ILE A 185 5.86 -8.20 3.26
CA ILE A 185 6.40 -9.22 2.35
C ILE A 185 5.86 -8.96 0.94
N LEU A 186 6.77 -8.84 -0.03
CA LEU A 186 6.47 -8.75 -1.46
C LEU A 186 6.74 -10.10 -2.11
N PHE A 187 5.76 -10.67 -2.79
CA PHE A 187 5.85 -11.95 -3.51
C PHE A 187 5.80 -11.71 -5.01
N SER A 188 6.56 -12.50 -5.78
CA SER A 188 6.39 -12.53 -7.23
C SER A 188 5.16 -13.35 -7.61
N ALA A 189 4.24 -12.74 -8.34
CA ALA A 189 3.08 -13.45 -8.91
C ALA A 189 3.53 -14.60 -9.83
N GLY A 190 4.59 -14.36 -10.62
CA GLY A 190 5.15 -15.36 -11.52
C GLY A 190 5.70 -16.58 -10.78
N TYR A 191 6.44 -16.35 -9.69
CA TYR A 191 6.94 -17.43 -8.85
C TYR A 191 5.82 -18.19 -8.15
N MET A 192 4.85 -17.48 -7.55
CA MET A 192 3.69 -18.11 -6.88
C MET A 192 2.88 -18.99 -7.83
N LYS A 193 2.79 -18.62 -9.11
CA LYS A 193 2.13 -19.42 -10.14
C LYS A 193 2.94 -20.66 -10.53
N ALA A 194 4.27 -20.54 -10.63
CA ALA A 194 5.16 -21.64 -10.99
C ALA A 194 5.38 -22.64 -9.82
N HIS A 195 5.29 -22.16 -8.58
CA HIS A 195 5.58 -22.90 -7.35
C HIS A 195 4.44 -22.75 -6.32
N PRO A 196 3.20 -23.15 -6.64
CA PRO A 196 2.01 -22.88 -5.81
C PRO A 196 2.01 -23.60 -4.46
N THR A 197 2.89 -24.57 -4.26
CA THR A 197 3.05 -25.32 -3.00
C THR A 197 4.18 -24.80 -2.12
N ASP A 198 5.01 -23.89 -2.61
CA ASP A 198 6.11 -23.29 -1.83
C ASP A 198 5.58 -22.20 -0.90
N ILE A 199 4.83 -22.63 0.12
CA ILE A 199 4.20 -21.75 1.11
C ILE A 199 5.15 -21.42 2.27
N ASP A 200 6.24 -22.20 2.41
CA ASP A 200 7.25 -22.00 3.45
C ASP A 200 8.07 -20.72 3.24
N VAL A 201 8.00 -20.14 2.04
CA VAL A 201 8.40 -18.74 1.78
C VAL A 201 7.82 -17.78 2.80
N VAL A 202 6.58 -17.99 3.27
CA VAL A 202 5.98 -17.15 4.33
C VAL A 202 6.75 -17.29 5.64
N THR A 203 7.15 -18.51 6.01
CA THR A 203 7.95 -18.74 7.21
C THR A 203 9.31 -18.05 7.12
N HIS A 204 9.99 -18.16 5.97
CA HIS A 204 11.27 -17.49 5.72
C HIS A 204 11.14 -15.97 5.82
N GLU A 205 10.24 -15.37 5.04
CA GLU A 205 10.10 -13.92 4.96
C GLU A 205 9.57 -13.30 6.26
N THR A 206 8.67 -14.00 6.96
CA THR A 206 8.18 -13.50 8.25
C THR A 206 9.25 -13.57 9.34
N MET A 207 10.22 -14.49 9.23
CA MET A 207 11.38 -14.52 10.13
C MET A 207 12.22 -13.26 9.99
N HIS A 208 12.42 -12.74 8.76
CA HIS A 208 13.12 -11.46 8.55
C HIS A 208 12.42 -10.29 9.26
N ILE A 209 11.08 -10.27 9.28
CA ILE A 209 10.31 -9.29 10.05
C ILE A 209 10.56 -9.45 11.55
N VAL A 210 10.57 -10.69 12.06
CA VAL A 210 10.79 -10.97 13.49
C VAL A 210 12.20 -10.59 13.93
N GLN A 211 13.21 -10.93 13.15
CA GLN A 211 14.61 -10.53 13.37
C GLN A 211 14.77 -9.02 13.37
N GLY A 212 13.81 -8.28 12.82
CA GLY A 212 13.92 -6.85 12.69
C GLY A 212 15.01 -6.49 11.71
N TYR A 213 15.23 -7.30 10.66
CA TYR A 213 15.97 -6.89 9.47
C TYR A 213 15.16 -5.79 8.74
N GLY A 214 14.98 -4.67 9.42
CA GLY A 214 14.90 -3.39 8.79
C GLY A 214 16.33 -3.02 8.45
N TYR A 215 16.58 -2.72 7.18
CA TYR A 215 17.25 -1.46 6.92
C TYR A 215 16.49 -0.42 7.76
N SER A 216 17.11 -0.02 8.87
CA SER A 216 16.54 0.86 9.89
C SER A 216 15.80 2.01 9.21
N ALA A 217 14.52 2.15 9.50
CA ALA A 217 13.82 3.42 9.29
C ALA A 217 13.95 4.21 10.59
#